data_AF-A0A2V9V2X1-F1
#
_entry.id   AF-A0A2V9V2X1-F1
#
_cell.length_a   1.000
_cell.length_b   1.000
_cell.length_c   1.000
_cell.angle_alpha   90.00
_cell.angle_beta   90.00
_cell.angle_gamma   90.00
#
_symmetry.space_group_name_H-M   'P 1'
#
loop_
_entity.id
_entity.type
_entity.pdbx_description
1 polymer ?
#
loop_
_entity_poly.entity_id
_entity_poly.type
_entity_poly.pdbx_seq_one_letter_code
_entity_poly.pdbx_strand_id
1 'polypeptide(L)' 'MFRSMYTAASGMTAQQMNLDNIANNLANSSTAGFRRRRLQFQDLLYQNFVMPGAAATQQTTLVAGLQVGL' A
#
# COMPACT_ATOMS: atom_id res chain seq x y z
N MET A 1 -6.69 -10.09 11.88
CA MET A 1 -6.46 -8.90 12.71
C MET A 1 -5.04 -8.33 12.57
N PHE A 2 -3.98 -9.15 12.60
CA PHE A 2 -2.60 -8.63 12.43
C PHE A 2 -2.37 -7.97 11.06
N ARG A 3 -2.80 -8.59 9.95
CA ARG A 3 -2.64 -8.02 8.59
C ARG A 3 -3.31 -6.66 8.42
N SER A 4 -4.54 -6.48 8.89
CA SER A 4 -5.26 -5.21 8.81
C SER A 4 -4.57 -4.10 9.61
N MET A 5 -3.92 -4.44 10.72
CA MET A 5 -3.13 -3.49 11.51
C MET A 5 -1.83 -3.10 10.80
N TYR A 6 -1.18 -4.02 10.10
CA TYR A 6 -0.01 -3.70 9.27
C TYR A 6 -0.37 -2.80 8.08
N THR A 7 -1.47 -3.07 7.38
CA THR A 7 -1.97 -2.20 6.30
C THR A 7 -2.41 -0.83 6.83
N ALA A 8 -3.03 -0.78 8.01
CA ALA A 8 -3.37 0.51 8.65
C ALA A 8 -2.11 1.29 9.06
N ALA A 9 -1.11 0.62 9.62
CA ALA A 9 0.16 1.24 10.02
C ALA A 9 0.96 1.75 8.82
N SER A 10 1.04 0.97 7.72
CA SER A 10 1.68 1.42 6.48
C SER A 10 0.95 2.61 5.86
N GLY A 11 -0.39 2.59 5.86
CA GLY A 11 -1.23 3.71 5.43
C GLY A 11 -0.99 4.98 6.26
N MET A 12 -0.97 4.87 7.60
CA MET A 12 -0.67 6.02 8.47
C MET A 12 0.75 6.57 8.24
N THR A 13 1.73 5.70 8.03
CA THR A 13 3.12 6.11 7.75
C THR A 13 3.22 6.83 6.41
N ALA A 14 2.50 6.35 5.39
CA ALA A 14 2.39 7.02 4.10
C ALA A 14 1.74 8.42 4.23
N GLN A 15 0.68 8.55 5.02
CA GLN A 15 0.06 9.85 5.29
C GLN A 15 0.99 10.80 6.01
N GLN A 16 1.73 10.34 7.03
CA GLN A 16 2.73 11.15 7.73
C GLN A 16 3.79 11.69 6.76
N MET A 17 4.37 10.82 5.92
CA MET A 17 5.35 11.23 4.91
C MET A 17 4.78 12.26 3.92
N ASN A 18 3.51 12.13 3.55
CA ASN A 18 2.84 13.08 2.68
C ASN A 18 2.72 14.46 3.34
N LEU A 19 2.28 14.50 4.60
CA LEU A 19 2.21 15.73 5.38
C LEU A 19 3.58 16.39 5.53
N ASP A 20 4.63 15.62 5.81
CA ASP A 20 6.00 16.13 5.94
C ASP A 20 6.50 16.73 4.62
N ASN A 21 6.15 16.13 3.48
CA ASN A 21 6.50 16.66 2.16
C ASN A 21 5.76 17.96 1.85
N ILE A 22 4.46 18.02 2.17
CA ILE A 22 3.66 19.24 2.02
C ILE A 22 4.23 20.34 2.91
N ALA A 23 4.52 20.05 4.17
CA ALA A 23 5.12 21.00 5.11
C ALA A 23 6.47 21.53 4.61
N ASN A 24 7.35 20.66 4.12
CA ASN A 24 8.63 21.07 3.54
C ASN A 24 8.46 21.94 2.29
N ASN A 25 7.53 21.59 1.39
CA ASN A 25 7.25 22.38 0.20
C ASN A 25 6.66 23.74 0.54
N LEU A 26 5.77 23.81 1.54
CA LEU A 26 5.15 25.04 1.99
C LEU A 26 6.18 25.96 2.66
N ALA A 27 7.00 25.41 3.56
CA ALA A 27 8.04 26.15 4.26
C ALA A 27 9.07 26.77 3.30
N ASN A 28 9.36 26.11 2.17
CA ASN A 28 10.32 26.60 1.17
C ASN A 28 9.67 27.26 -0.05
N SER A 29 8.36 27.55 -0.01
CA SER A 29 7.63 28.13 -1.14
C SER A 29 8.16 29.51 -1.55
N SER A 30 8.74 30.27 -0.63
CA SER A 30 9.30 31.61 -0.88
C SER A 30 10.81 31.59 -1.13
N THR A 31 11.46 30.44 -1.07
CA THR A 31 12.91 30.31 -1.26
C THR A 31 13.24 30.31 -2.76
N ALA A 32 14.01 31.31 -3.22
CA ALA A 32 14.41 31.40 -4.62
C ALA A 32 15.22 30.16 -5.05
N GLY A 33 14.82 29.51 -6.14
CA GLY A 33 15.48 28.30 -6.66
C GLY A 33 15.01 26.98 -6.02
N PHE A 34 14.04 27.00 -5.10
CA PHE A 34 13.49 25.78 -4.53
C PHE A 34 12.68 24.95 -5.55
N ARG A 35 12.90 23.63 -5.57
CA ARG A 35 12.17 22.68 -6.43
C ARG A 35 11.20 21.86 -5.58
N ARG A 36 9.90 22.00 -5.87
CA ARG A 36 8.85 21.24 -5.20
C ARG A 36 9.04 19.74 -5.41
N ARG A 37 9.00 18.97 -4.33
CA ARG A 37 9.02 17.50 -4.39
C ARG A 37 7.58 16.99 -4.30
N ARG A 38 7.26 15.87 -4.94
CA ARG A 38 5.97 15.18 -4.81
C ARG A 38 6.24 13.72 -4.53
N LEU A 39 5.57 13.17 -3.53
CA LEU A 39 5.64 11.74 -3.25
C LEU A 39 4.63 11.01 -4.14
N GLN A 40 5.04 9.83 -4.62
CA GLN A 40 4.17 8.86 -5.28
C GLN A 40 4.28 7.55 -4.51
N PHE A 41 3.14 7.02 -4.09
CA PHE A 41 3.05 5.72 -3.44
C PHE A 41 2.77 4.65 -4.50
N GLN A 42 3.35 3.48 -4.33
CA GLN A 42 3.14 2.32 -5.19
C GLN A 42 2.76 1.14 -4.28
N ASP A 43 1.81 0.34 -4.74
CA ASP A 43 1.37 -0.84 -4.04
C ASP A 43 2.48 -1.90 -4.03
N LEU A 44 2.54 -2.71 -2.98
CA LEU A 44 3.47 -3.83 -2.87
C LEU A 44 2.90 -5.08 -3.57
N LEU A 45 3.79 -6.05 -3.83
CA LEU A 45 3.45 -7.35 -4.44
C LEU A 45 2.30 -8.06 -3.71
N TYR A 46 1.30 -8.51 -4.48
CA TYR A 46 0.18 -9.30 -3.98
C TYR A 46 0.62 -10.72 -3.58
N GLN A 47 0.17 -11.18 -2.41
CA GLN A 47 0.42 -12.56 -1.98
C GLN A 47 -0.75 -13.46 -2.42
N ASN A 48 -0.51 -14.27 -3.45
CA ASN A 48 -1.46 -15.28 -3.91
C ASN A 48 -1.38 -16.51 -3.00
N PHE A 49 -2.39 -16.74 -2.16
CA PHE A 49 -2.42 -17.89 -1.24
C PHE A 49 -2.84 -19.20 -1.92
N VAL A 50 -3.45 -19.14 -3.11
CA VAL A 50 -3.88 -20.30 -3.90
C VAL A 50 -3.61 -20.01 -5.38
N MET A 51 -2.84 -20.86 -6.06
CA MET A 51 -2.75 -20.81 -7.53
C MET A 51 -4.11 -21.21 -8.12
N PRO A 52 -4.69 -20.42 -9.03
CA PRO A 52 -5.88 -20.85 -9.76
C PRO A 52 -5.54 -22.13 -10.55
N GLY A 53 -6.17 -23.26 -10.19
CA GLY A 53 -6.01 -24.55 -10.88
C GLY A 53 -5.52 -25.74 -10.04
N ALA A 54 -5.33 -25.61 -8.72
CA ALA A 54 -5.01 -26.78 -7.87
C ALA A 54 -6.24 -27.70 -7.72
N ALA A 55 -6.04 -29.02 -7.83
CA ALA A 55 -7.11 -30.03 -7.86
C ALA A 55 -8.05 -29.95 -6.64
N ALA A 56 -9.33 -29.68 -6.89
CA ALA A 56 -10.38 -29.71 -5.87
C ALA A 56 -10.88 -31.14 -5.67
N THR A 57 -10.72 -31.68 -4.45
CA THR A 57 -11.46 -32.86 -4.01
C THR A 57 -12.87 -32.47 -3.58
N GLN A 58 -13.83 -33.40 -3.71
CA GLN A 58 -15.30 -33.28 -3.62
C GLN A 58 -15.91 -32.60 -2.37
N GLN A 59 -15.10 -32.04 -1.45
CA GLN A 59 -15.55 -31.40 -0.22
C GLN A 59 -15.07 -29.96 -0.02
N THR A 60 -14.29 -29.39 -0.95
CA THR A 60 -13.77 -28.03 -0.81
C THR A 60 -14.09 -27.21 -2.06
N THR A 61 -15.26 -26.58 -2.08
CA THR A 61 -15.58 -25.50 -3.03
C THR A 61 -14.70 -24.28 -2.73
N LEU A 62 -13.49 -24.23 -3.30
CA LEU A 62 -12.72 -23.00 -3.42
C LEU A 62 -12.64 -22.60 -4.89
N VAL A 63 -13.76 -22.04 -5.39
CA VAL A 63 -13.83 -21.35 -6.67
C VAL A 63 -13.77 -19.84 -6.41
N ALA A 64 -12.65 -19.38 -5.87
CA ALA A 64 -12.20 -18.00 -5.96
C ALA A 64 -10.77 -17.95 -5.42
N GLY A 65 -9.80 -17.66 -6.29
CA GLY A 65 -8.45 -17.31 -5.83
C GLY A 65 -8.58 -16.12 -4.88
N LEU A 66 -8.30 -16.32 -3.60
CA LEU A 66 -8.32 -15.26 -2.60
C LEU A 66 -7.04 -14.44 -2.76
N GLN A 67 -7.10 -13.38 -3.56
CA GLN A 67 -6.04 -12.40 -3.68
C GLN A 67 -6.19 -11.37 -2.55
N VAL A 68 -5.30 -11.42 -1.56
CA VAL A 68 -5.28 -10.47 -0.45
C VAL A 68 -4.13 -9.49 -0.67
N GLY A 69 -4.46 -8.24 -1.00
CA GLY A 69 -3.51 -7.13 -1.04
C GLY A 69 -2.99 -6.80 0.36
N LEU A 70 -1.72 -6.38 0.44
CA LEU A 70 -1.07 -5.88 1.65
C LEU A 70 -1.02 -4.36 1.62
#